data_AF-A0A4Y8KJZ9-F1
#
_entry.id   AF-A0A4Y8KJZ9-F1
#
_cell.length_a   1.000
_cell.length_b   1.000
_cell.length_c   1.000
_cell.angle_alpha   90.00
_cell.angle_beta   90.00
_cell.angle_gamma   90.00
#
_symmetry.space_group_name_H-M   'P 1'
#
loop_
_entity.id
_entity.type
_entity.pdbx_description
1 polymer ?
#
loop_
_entity_poly.entity_id
_entity_poly.type
_entity_poly.pdbx_seq_one_letter_code
_entity_poly.pdbx_strand_id
1 'polypeptide(L)'
;MSVSDHPLIPDTEIRLSVLLNRIHVLGKVEGVTVVAERVDLTEERVWLHARAVPNSSTEQLTTEFWSAGQRWRHVQQTQGWEAAGEPPRGPGEMMTRIEVTLTKNGPGVNFDRQLSVGGSGTEWSIEWSWPRPNGGSVTFIGTSPEAGDTELIVEMPSPK
;
A
#
# COMPACT_ATOMS: atom_id res chain seq x y z
N MET A 1 31.69 -35.33 16.63
CA MET A 1 31.07 -34.30 15.78
C MET A 1 29.85 -33.80 16.53
N SER A 2 29.96 -32.67 17.23
CA SER A 2 28.80 -32.03 17.86
C SER A 2 28.14 -31.13 16.83
N VAL A 3 26.88 -31.44 16.51
CA VAL A 3 25.99 -30.54 15.79
C VAL A 3 25.46 -29.58 16.84
N SER A 4 25.89 -28.32 16.79
CA SER A 4 25.29 -27.28 17.61
C SER A 4 23.90 -26.98 17.06
N ASP A 5 22.86 -27.44 17.76
CA ASP A 5 21.50 -26.94 17.60
C ASP A 5 21.50 -25.45 17.97
N HIS A 6 21.55 -24.59 16.96
CA HIS A 6 21.15 -23.19 17.12
C HIS A 6 19.62 -23.15 17.11
N PRO A 7 18.98 -22.64 18.18
CA PRO A 7 17.54 -22.37 18.11
C PRO A 7 17.31 -21.31 17.04
N LEU A 8 16.53 -21.65 16.01
CA LEU A 8 15.87 -20.70 15.11
C LEU A 8 14.88 -19.91 15.98
N ILE A 9 15.36 -18.87 16.65
CA ILE A 9 14.47 -17.81 17.11
C ILE A 9 13.96 -17.18 15.81
N PRO A 10 12.66 -17.22 15.49
CA PRO A 10 12.16 -16.40 14.40
C PRO A 10 12.52 -14.96 14.75
N ASP A 11 13.32 -14.30 13.89
CA ASP A 11 13.58 -12.86 13.98
C ASP A 11 12.23 -12.17 14.02
N THR A 12 11.76 -11.93 15.25
CA THR A 12 10.46 -11.32 15.47
C THR A 12 10.74 -9.83 15.39
N GLU A 13 10.76 -9.33 14.16
CA GLU A 13 10.95 -7.91 13.88
C GLU A 13 9.85 -7.13 14.64
N ILE A 14 10.24 -6.44 15.71
CA ILE A 14 9.29 -5.66 16.52
C ILE A 14 8.86 -4.46 15.69
N ARG A 15 7.59 -4.47 15.25
CA ARG A 15 6.96 -3.35 14.57
C ARG A 15 6.28 -2.44 15.58
N LEU A 16 6.70 -1.18 15.62
CA LEU A 16 6.00 -0.11 16.29
C LEU A 16 4.99 0.50 15.30
N SER A 17 3.71 0.50 15.66
CA SER A 17 2.65 1.10 14.84
C SER A 17 2.27 2.47 15.37
N VAL A 18 2.44 3.50 14.55
CA VAL A 18 1.93 4.85 14.78
C VAL A 18 0.58 4.96 14.10
N LEU A 19 -0.49 4.94 14.89
CA LEU A 19 -1.84 5.21 14.40
C LEU A 19 -2.02 6.70 14.17
N LEU A 20 -2.56 7.06 13.00
CA LEU A 20 -2.85 8.45 12.68
C LEU A 20 -4.12 8.89 13.42
N ASN A 21 -4.02 9.98 14.19
CA ASN A 21 -5.15 10.48 14.98
C ASN A 21 -6.20 11.24 14.15
N ARG A 22 -5.97 11.40 12.85
CA ARG A 22 -6.85 12.06 11.88
C ARG A 22 -6.76 11.33 10.55
N ILE A 23 -7.87 11.34 9.83
CA ILE A 23 -7.90 10.89 8.43
C ILE A 23 -7.01 11.83 7.63
N HIS A 24 -5.99 11.29 6.99
CA HIS A 24 -5.10 12.04 6.12
C HIS A 24 -5.26 11.54 4.68
N VAL A 25 -5.70 12.42 3.77
CA VAL A 25 -5.84 12.08 2.35
C VAL A 25 -4.46 12.16 1.70
N LEU A 26 -4.00 11.04 1.12
CA LEU A 26 -2.75 10.96 0.37
C LEU A 26 -2.92 11.33 -1.10
N GLY A 27 -4.15 11.24 -1.61
CA GLY A 27 -4.43 11.59 -2.99
C GLY A 27 -5.77 11.07 -3.47
N LYS A 28 -6.06 11.40 -4.73
CA LYS A 28 -7.29 11.00 -5.40
C LYS A 28 -7.03 10.64 -6.87
N VAL A 29 -7.68 9.57 -7.32
CA VAL A 29 -7.59 9.07 -8.70
C VAL A 29 -8.90 8.45 -9.15
N GLU A 30 -9.47 8.96 -10.23
CA GLU A 30 -10.70 8.50 -10.87
C GLU A 30 -11.87 8.35 -9.87
N GLY A 31 -12.01 9.32 -8.98
CA GLY A 31 -13.03 9.29 -7.92
C GLY A 31 -12.70 8.42 -6.69
N VAL A 32 -11.60 7.67 -6.71
CA VAL A 32 -11.09 6.91 -5.57
C VAL A 32 -10.23 7.82 -4.69
N THR A 33 -10.64 8.01 -3.45
CA THR A 33 -9.86 8.75 -2.44
C THR A 33 -9.04 7.75 -1.62
N VAL A 34 -7.73 7.97 -1.50
CA VAL A 34 -6.85 7.14 -0.69
C VAL A 34 -6.43 7.90 0.56
N VAL A 35 -6.58 7.25 1.71
CA VAL A 35 -6.28 7.81 3.03
C VAL A 35 -5.22 6.97 3.74
N ALA A 36 -4.28 7.64 4.39
CA ALA A 36 -3.33 7.00 5.28
C ALA A 36 -4.05 6.47 6.53
N GLU A 37 -3.66 5.27 6.96
CA GLU A 37 -4.24 4.60 8.12
C GLU A 37 -3.26 4.56 9.29
N ARG A 38 -2.04 4.09 9.02
CA ARG A 38 -0.99 3.95 10.02
C ARG A 38 0.38 3.96 9.38
N VAL A 39 1.39 4.22 10.20
CA VAL A 39 2.79 4.05 9.86
C VAL A 39 3.39 2.99 10.75
N ASP A 40 3.87 1.90 10.16
CA ASP A 40 4.61 0.87 10.88
C ASP A 40 6.11 1.16 10.76
N LEU A 41 6.88 0.93 11.82
CA LEU A 41 8.31 1.17 11.84
C LEU A 41 9.07 0.08 12.58
N THR A 42 10.26 -0.24 12.08
CA THR A 42 11.23 -1.14 12.70
C THR A 42 12.55 -0.40 12.85
N GLU A 43 13.63 -1.05 13.28
CA GLU A 43 14.94 -0.40 13.32
C GLU A 43 15.45 -0.06 11.91
N GLU A 44 15.05 -0.83 10.90
CA GLU A 44 15.59 -0.74 9.55
C GLU A 44 14.66 -0.09 8.54
N ARG A 45 13.35 -0.10 8.78
CA ARG A 45 12.35 0.30 7.78
C ARG A 45 11.18 1.07 8.37
N VAL A 46 10.49 1.77 7.48
CA VAL A 46 9.21 2.43 7.73
C VAL A 46 8.22 2.05 6.63
N TRP A 47 6.97 1.80 7.00
CA TRP A 47 5.87 1.47 6.10
C TRP A 47 4.74 2.47 6.29
N LEU A 48 4.20 3.01 5.21
CA LEU A 48 2.95 3.77 5.19
C LEU A 48 1.85 2.85 4.69
N HIS A 49 0.86 2.57 5.54
CA HIS A 49 -0.33 1.84 5.17
C HIS A 49 -1.45 2.82 4.85
N ALA A 50 -2.14 2.57 3.74
CA ALA A 50 -3.27 3.35 3.31
C ALA A 50 -4.37 2.47 2.74
N ARG A 51 -5.56 3.05 2.61
CA ARG A 51 -6.70 2.40 1.99
C ARG A 51 -7.52 3.34 1.14
N ALA A 52 -8.29 2.76 0.22
CA ALA A 52 -9.38 3.46 -0.43
C ALA A 52 -10.52 3.78 0.58
N VAL A 53 -11.10 4.96 0.46
CA VAL A 53 -12.35 5.31 1.14
C VAL A 53 -13.51 4.72 0.36
N PRO A 54 -14.37 3.88 0.97
CA PRO A 54 -15.55 3.35 0.31
C PRO A 54 -16.47 4.48 -0.17
N ASN A 55 -16.79 4.45 -1.46
CA ASN A 55 -17.70 5.35 -2.15
C ASN A 55 -18.26 4.71 -3.44
N SER A 56 -19.14 5.41 -4.14
CA SER A 56 -19.76 4.92 -5.37
C SER A 56 -18.75 4.55 -6.46
N SER A 57 -17.64 5.27 -6.57
CA SER A 57 -16.58 4.95 -7.54
C SER A 57 -15.90 3.62 -7.19
N THR A 58 -15.53 3.41 -5.93
CA THR A 58 -14.96 2.13 -5.48
C THR A 58 -15.94 0.97 -5.66
N GLU A 59 -17.22 1.17 -5.37
CA GLU A 59 -18.27 0.16 -5.57
C GLU A 59 -18.44 -0.22 -7.04
N GLN A 60 -18.46 0.80 -7.92
CA GLN A 60 -18.58 0.61 -9.36
C GLN A 60 -17.40 -0.21 -9.89
N LEU A 61 -16.17 0.20 -9.57
CA LEU A 61 -14.94 -0.44 -10.02
C LEU A 61 -14.82 -1.88 -9.47
N THR A 62 -15.21 -2.10 -8.22
CA THR A 62 -15.35 -3.45 -7.65
C THR A 62 -16.33 -4.29 -8.47
N THR A 63 -17.52 -3.76 -8.76
CA THR A 63 -18.57 -4.47 -9.51
C THR A 63 -18.11 -4.83 -10.92
N GLU A 64 -17.44 -3.90 -11.60
CA GLU A 64 -16.84 -4.11 -12.93
C GLU A 64 -15.78 -5.21 -12.89
N PHE A 65 -14.89 -5.20 -11.89
CA PHE A 65 -13.88 -6.23 -11.69
C PHE A 65 -14.50 -7.61 -11.47
N TRP A 66 -15.51 -7.74 -10.60
CA TRP A 66 -16.21 -9.01 -10.36
C TRP A 66 -16.85 -9.55 -11.63
N SER A 67 -17.52 -8.67 -12.38
CA SER A 67 -18.16 -9.02 -13.64
C SER A 67 -17.13 -9.48 -14.69
N ALA A 68 -16.02 -8.76 -14.82
CA ALA A 68 -14.93 -9.12 -15.72
C ALA A 68 -14.27 -10.45 -15.30
N GLY A 69 -14.05 -10.67 -14.00
CA GLY A 69 -13.45 -11.89 -13.47
C GLY A 69 -14.33 -13.12 -13.64
N GLN A 70 -15.66 -12.97 -13.61
CA GLN A 70 -16.59 -14.05 -13.94
C GLN A 70 -16.54 -14.40 -15.42
N ARG A 71 -16.56 -13.38 -16.31
CA ARG A 71 -16.43 -13.59 -17.76
C ARG A 71 -15.11 -14.27 -18.11
N TRP A 72 -14.00 -13.77 -17.57
CA TRP A 72 -12.68 -14.31 -17.80
C TRP A 72 -12.59 -15.77 -17.34
N ARG A 73 -13.07 -16.10 -16.13
CA ARG A 73 -13.12 -17.48 -15.63
C ARG A 73 -13.96 -18.39 -16.52
N HIS A 74 -15.08 -17.91 -17.04
CA HIS A 74 -15.92 -18.68 -17.95
C HIS A 74 -15.18 -19.01 -19.26
N VAL A 75 -14.50 -18.04 -19.87
CA VAL A 75 -13.69 -18.27 -21.08
C VAL A 75 -12.54 -19.22 -20.77
N GLN A 76 -11.85 -19.03 -19.64
CA GLN A 76 -10.74 -19.89 -19.21
C GLN A 76 -11.19 -21.35 -19.03
N GLN A 77 -12.38 -21.59 -18.47
CA GLN A 77 -12.93 -22.93 -18.27
C GLN A 77 -13.45 -23.58 -19.57
N THR A 78 -13.98 -22.79 -20.51
CA THR A 78 -14.64 -23.32 -21.72
C THR A 78 -13.72 -23.39 -22.94
N GLN A 79 -12.74 -22.51 -23.04
CA GLN A 79 -11.90 -22.30 -24.22
C GLN A 79 -10.39 -22.36 -23.89
N GLY A 80 -10.03 -22.47 -22.62
CA GLY A 80 -8.64 -22.55 -22.17
C GLY A 80 -7.97 -21.19 -21.91
N TRP A 81 -6.76 -21.25 -21.37
CA TRP A 81 -6.00 -20.07 -20.92
C TRP A 81 -5.64 -19.09 -22.03
N GLU A 82 -5.27 -19.59 -23.22
CA GLU A 82 -4.89 -18.76 -24.36
C GLU A 82 -6.05 -17.89 -24.84
N ALA A 83 -7.25 -18.47 -24.92
CA ALA A 83 -8.46 -17.75 -25.33
C ALA A 83 -8.95 -16.74 -24.27
N ALA A 84 -8.74 -17.05 -22.98
CA ALA A 84 -9.14 -16.16 -21.90
C ALA A 84 -8.25 -14.91 -21.79
N GLY A 85 -6.98 -15.02 -22.18
CA GLY A 85 -6.00 -13.94 -22.03
C GLY A 85 -5.65 -13.65 -20.57
N GLU A 86 -5.14 -12.44 -20.32
CA GLU A 86 -4.78 -12.01 -18.96
C GLU A 86 -6.02 -11.86 -18.06
N PRO A 87 -5.92 -12.24 -16.78
CA PRO A 87 -6.98 -11.97 -15.83
C PRO A 87 -7.20 -10.46 -15.68
N PRO A 88 -8.42 -10.02 -15.34
CA PRO A 88 -8.66 -8.62 -15.06
C PRO A 88 -7.78 -8.14 -13.91
N ARG A 89 -7.27 -6.92 -14.05
CA ARG A 89 -6.48 -6.23 -13.03
C ARG A 89 -7.35 -5.90 -11.82
N GLY A 90 -6.78 -6.05 -10.63
CA GLY A 90 -7.50 -5.75 -9.39
C GLY A 90 -7.79 -4.25 -9.30
N PRO A 91 -8.97 -3.82 -8.81
CA PRO A 91 -9.32 -2.40 -8.82
C PRO A 91 -8.41 -1.57 -7.89
N GLY A 92 -7.82 -2.18 -6.86
CA GLY A 92 -6.82 -1.50 -6.04
C GLY A 92 -5.50 -1.16 -6.76
N GLU A 93 -5.26 -1.69 -7.97
CA GLU A 93 -4.12 -1.23 -8.80
C GLU A 93 -4.21 0.25 -9.15
N MET A 94 -5.41 0.86 -9.19
CA MET A 94 -5.54 2.31 -9.42
C MET A 94 -4.87 3.13 -8.33
N MET A 95 -4.83 2.64 -7.07
CA MET A 95 -4.17 3.35 -5.98
C MET A 95 -2.66 3.51 -6.21
N THR A 96 -2.07 2.70 -7.09
CA THR A 96 -0.65 2.81 -7.48
C THR A 96 -0.34 4.04 -8.32
N ARG A 97 -1.37 4.73 -8.82
CA ARG A 97 -1.24 6.02 -9.52
C ARG A 97 -1.06 7.19 -8.56
N ILE A 98 -1.18 6.95 -7.26
CA ILE A 98 -0.77 7.89 -6.22
C ILE A 98 0.68 7.58 -5.92
N GLU A 99 1.55 8.53 -6.25
CA GLU A 99 2.97 8.43 -5.93
C GLU A 99 3.16 8.93 -4.50
N VAL A 100 3.82 8.14 -3.66
CA VAL A 100 4.20 8.59 -2.33
C VAL A 100 5.71 8.60 -2.23
N THR A 101 6.27 9.76 -1.90
CA THR A 101 7.70 9.90 -1.63
C THR A 101 7.92 10.16 -0.16
N LEU A 102 9.00 9.59 0.38
CA LEU A 102 9.47 9.87 1.72
C LEU A 102 10.56 10.93 1.64
N THR A 103 10.33 12.07 2.28
CA THR A 103 11.30 13.16 2.35
C THR A 103 11.83 13.29 3.77
N LYS A 104 13.14 13.54 3.87
CA LYS A 104 13.80 13.94 5.12
C LYS A 104 14.22 15.38 4.93
N ASN A 105 13.43 16.35 5.43
CA ASN A 105 13.79 17.77 5.38
C ASN A 105 14.52 18.18 4.06
N GLY A 106 13.95 17.84 2.90
CA GLY A 106 14.61 17.99 1.60
C GLY A 106 14.27 16.89 0.57
N PRO A 107 14.56 17.09 -0.73
CA PRO A 107 14.01 16.29 -1.82
C PRO A 107 14.41 14.81 -1.73
N GLY A 108 13.39 13.95 -1.80
CA GLY A 108 13.41 12.55 -1.39
C GLY A 108 13.98 11.59 -2.44
N VAL A 109 14.43 10.43 -1.94
CA VAL A 109 14.92 9.33 -2.74
C VAL A 109 13.77 8.34 -2.96
N ASN A 110 13.52 7.99 -4.23
CA ASN A 110 12.55 6.95 -4.60
C ASN A 110 13.13 5.58 -4.22
N PHE A 111 12.45 4.82 -3.36
CA PHE A 111 12.88 3.48 -2.95
C PHE A 111 11.75 2.44 -3.04
N ASP A 112 12.16 1.17 -3.00
CA ASP A 112 11.44 -0.03 -3.44
C ASP A 112 9.97 -0.09 -3.00
N ARG A 113 9.10 0.00 -4.03
CA ARG A 113 7.68 -0.22 -4.00
C ARG A 113 7.39 -1.71 -3.82
N GLN A 114 7.00 -2.14 -2.62
CA GLN A 114 6.30 -3.41 -2.43
C GLN A 114 4.80 -3.15 -2.40
N LEU A 115 4.14 -3.42 -3.52
CA LEU A 115 2.71 -3.25 -3.64
C LEU A 115 2.00 -4.53 -3.16
N SER A 116 1.33 -4.45 -2.02
CA SER A 116 0.29 -5.42 -1.65
C SER A 116 -1.07 -4.76 -1.79
N VAL A 117 -1.84 -5.18 -2.80
CA VAL A 117 -3.25 -4.81 -2.95
C VAL A 117 -4.08 -6.00 -2.50
N GLY A 118 -4.64 -5.91 -1.30
CA GLY A 118 -5.49 -6.94 -0.72
C GLY A 118 -6.90 -6.40 -0.49
N GLY A 119 -7.89 -7.29 -0.64
CA GLY A 119 -9.29 -6.95 -0.39
C GLY A 119 -10.24 -8.11 -0.61
N SER A 120 -11.28 -8.21 0.23
CA SER A 120 -12.42 -9.14 0.04
C SER A 120 -13.34 -8.74 -1.12
N GLY A 121 -12.98 -7.68 -1.85
CA GLY A 121 -13.79 -7.03 -2.89
C GLY A 121 -14.18 -5.60 -2.51
N THR A 122 -14.31 -5.27 -1.22
CA THR A 122 -14.82 -3.95 -0.77
C THR A 122 -13.80 -3.08 -0.06
N GLU A 123 -12.71 -3.66 0.42
CA GLU A 123 -11.63 -2.94 1.11
C GLU A 123 -10.38 -3.05 0.26
N TRP A 124 -9.81 -1.93 -0.15
CA TRP A 124 -8.56 -1.93 -0.92
C TRP A 124 -7.49 -1.26 -0.09
N SER A 125 -6.41 -1.99 0.19
CA SER A 125 -5.23 -1.46 0.87
C SER A 125 -4.05 -1.30 -0.09
N ILE A 126 -3.16 -0.38 0.25
CA ILE A 126 -1.85 -0.19 -0.39
C ILE A 126 -0.83 0.13 0.71
N GLU A 127 0.38 -0.37 0.53
CA GLU A 127 1.50 -0.05 1.38
C GLU A 127 2.68 0.46 0.56
N TRP A 128 3.42 1.40 1.15
CA TRP A 128 4.72 1.84 0.67
C TRP A 128 5.72 1.62 1.78
N SER A 129 6.97 1.26 1.44
CA SER A 129 8.00 1.01 2.43
C SER A 129 9.32 1.62 2.02
N TRP A 130 10.08 2.10 3.00
CA TRP A 130 11.37 2.74 2.81
C TRP A 130 12.35 2.28 3.89
N PRO A 131 13.67 2.38 3.64
CA PRO A 131 14.66 2.35 4.72
C PRO A 131 14.31 3.41 5.78
N ARG A 132 14.45 3.08 7.06
CA ARG A 132 14.14 4.00 8.16
C ARG A 132 15.10 5.18 8.11
N PRO A 133 14.59 6.41 7.99
CA PRO A 133 15.45 7.58 8.01
C PRO A 133 15.92 7.89 9.44
N ASN A 134 17.15 8.38 9.56
CA ASN A 134 17.67 8.91 10.82
C ASN A 134 16.97 10.23 11.15
N GLY A 135 16.17 10.29 12.22
CA GLY A 135 15.49 11.51 12.65
C GLY A 135 14.38 11.26 13.68
N GLY A 136 13.79 12.35 14.17
CA GLY A 136 12.62 12.33 15.06
C GLY A 136 11.28 12.42 14.32
N SER A 137 11.28 12.75 13.03
CA SER A 137 10.06 12.85 12.22
C SER A 137 10.33 12.51 10.75
N VAL A 138 9.26 12.18 10.03
CA VAL A 138 9.24 11.91 8.59
C VAL A 138 8.09 12.62 7.92
N THR A 139 8.31 12.98 6.65
CA THR A 139 7.29 13.58 5.81
C THR A 139 7.03 12.70 4.59
N PHE A 140 5.79 12.27 4.43
CA PHE A 140 5.30 11.59 3.24
C PHE A 140 4.62 12.62 2.33
N ILE A 141 5.05 12.69 1.07
CA ILE A 141 4.41 13.51 0.05
C ILE A 141 3.63 12.60 -0.88
N GLY A 142 2.30 12.72 -0.85
CA GLY A 142 1.40 12.02 -1.76
C GLY A 142 1.06 12.91 -2.97
N THR A 143 1.46 12.49 -4.16
CA THR A 143 1.20 13.17 -5.43
C THR A 143 0.14 12.39 -6.20
N SER A 144 -0.93 13.07 -6.60
CA SER A 144 -2.00 12.44 -7.37
C SER A 144 -2.55 13.33 -8.48
N PRO A 145 -3.10 12.75 -9.56
CA PRO A 145 -3.60 13.51 -10.70
C PRO A 145 -4.73 14.50 -10.37
N GLU A 146 -5.58 14.18 -9.39
CA GLU A 146 -6.76 15.00 -9.07
C GLU A 146 -6.58 15.94 -7.88
N ALA A 147 -5.70 15.61 -6.92
CA ALA A 147 -5.54 16.39 -5.70
C ALA A 147 -4.24 17.19 -5.63
N GLY A 148 -3.31 16.99 -6.58
CA GLY A 148 -1.96 17.54 -6.50
C GLY A 148 -1.15 16.89 -5.38
N ASP A 149 -0.26 17.66 -4.78
CA ASP A 149 0.61 17.21 -3.69
C ASP A 149 -0.06 17.39 -2.32
N THR A 150 0.06 16.37 -1.48
CA THR A 150 -0.40 16.32 -0.10
C THR A 150 0.76 15.97 0.81
N GLU A 151 0.75 16.46 2.05
CA GLU A 151 1.86 16.29 2.99
C GLU A 151 1.38 15.70 4.31
N LEU A 152 1.91 14.51 4.65
CA LEU A 152 1.72 13.85 5.94
C LEU A 152 3.02 13.87 6.73
N ILE A 153 3.03 14.57 7.86
CA ILE A 153 4.16 14.59 8.80
C ILE A 153 3.86 13.64 9.96
N VAL A 154 4.81 12.75 10.27
CA VAL A 154 4.70 11.78 11.35
C VAL A 154 5.92 11.86 12.24
N GLU A 155 5.70 12.09 13.54
CA GLU A 155 6.75 11.98 14.56
C GLU A 155 7.10 10.51 14.77
N MET A 156 8.39 10.19 14.64
CA MET A 156 8.93 8.86 14.86
C MET A 156 9.42 8.72 16.30
N PRO A 157 9.05 7.65 17.01
CA PRO A 157 9.66 7.36 18.30
C PRO A 157 11.16 7.12 18.11
N SER A 158 11.98 7.63 19.04
CA SER A 158 13.43 7.42 19.01
C SER A 158 13.76 5.92 18.98
N PRO A 159 14.79 5.49 18.23
CA PRO A 159 15.35 4.15 18.39
C PRO A 159 15.74 3.96 19.86
N LYS A 160 15.43 2.80 20.43
CA LYS A 160 15.85 2.44 21.78
C LYS A 160 17.29 1.96 21.79
#